data_AF-A0AB40CRS1-F1
#
_entry.id   AF-A0AB40CRS1-F1
#
_cell.length_a   1.000
_cell.length_b   1.000
_cell.length_c   1.000
_cell.angle_alpha   90.00
_cell.angle_beta   90.00
_cell.angle_gamma   90.00
#
_symmetry.space_group_name_H-M   'P 1'
#
loop_
_entity.id
_entity.type
_entity.pdbx_description
1 polymer ?
#
loop_
_entity_poly.entity_id
_entity_poly.type
_entity_poly.pdbx_seq_one_letter_code
_entity_poly.pdbx_strand_id
1 'polypeptide(L)'
;MEMEMEEYLKNMRSLRSQMNDIEEEAAKRSVQEQMQMTAIDAMEKDLELVKLETKRLSEEAEELVRAKEQLCFQLVKREEKIRSLETELSTLSQTLELLQQEKLCVAAKFEEKRNYYTKTFEDLDAKQQERQDWFHKHKISITQLVEDATEKEMECTEGSPINMTLATSVKLDDMGEEISENYNDLLVQMERAKAELDELKAKKSEIELASNKSKQQFEQFINKLNTVPLEVKEMDMKSLEEEHKALLADKAGETEYLHSLQAQINQLKAISHAVKCPCGEEYTVNLMD
;
A
#
# COMPACT_ATOMS: atom_id res chain seq x y z
N MET A 1 21.38 -77.48 101.37
CA MET A 1 19.95 -77.76 101.13
C MET A 1 19.07 -76.51 101.17
N GLU A 2 18.90 -75.80 102.29
CA GLU A 2 18.07 -74.56 102.32
C GLU A 2 18.66 -73.41 101.48
N MET A 3 19.96 -73.11 101.61
CA MET A 3 20.64 -72.08 100.79
C MET A 3 20.58 -72.37 99.28
N GLU A 4 20.68 -73.63 98.86
CA GLU A 4 20.64 -74.02 97.44
C GLU A 4 19.23 -73.81 96.85
N MET A 5 18.19 -73.99 97.67
CA MET A 5 16.80 -73.78 97.25
C MET A 5 16.47 -72.28 97.13
N GLU A 6 17.03 -71.44 97.98
CA GLU A 6 16.88 -69.97 97.91
C GLU A 6 17.57 -69.37 96.67
N GLU A 7 18.78 -69.82 96.35
CA GLU A 7 19.52 -69.45 95.14
C GLU A 7 18.74 -69.83 93.87
N TYR A 8 18.20 -71.05 93.83
CA TYR A 8 17.34 -71.50 92.74
C TYR A 8 16.09 -70.61 92.56
N LEU A 9 15.38 -70.31 93.65
CA LEU A 9 14.20 -69.44 93.62
C LEU A 9 14.54 -68.00 93.21
N LYS A 10 15.72 -67.50 93.57
CA LYS A 10 16.23 -66.20 93.13
C LYS A 10 16.50 -66.20 91.62
N ASN A 11 17.14 -67.24 91.10
CA ASN A 11 17.38 -67.41 89.66
C ASN A 11 16.08 -67.51 88.86
N MET A 12 15.09 -68.27 89.34
CA MET A 12 13.78 -68.38 88.69
C MET A 12 13.03 -67.05 88.65
N ARG A 13 13.11 -66.24 89.71
CA ARG A 13 12.54 -64.88 89.72
C ARG A 13 13.24 -63.96 88.73
N SER A 14 14.58 -64.03 88.64
CA SER A 14 15.36 -63.23 87.70
C SER A 14 15.04 -63.58 86.24
N LEU A 15 15.00 -64.88 85.91
CA LEU A 15 14.59 -65.36 84.58
C LEU A 15 13.19 -64.88 84.20
N ARG A 16 12.23 -64.94 85.12
CA ARG A 16 10.87 -64.44 84.87
C ARG A 16 10.86 -62.94 84.59
N SER A 17 11.64 -62.14 85.33
CA SER A 17 11.78 -60.70 85.07
C SER A 17 12.34 -60.44 83.68
N GLN A 18 13.44 -61.11 83.32
CA GLN A 18 14.06 -60.96 81.99
C GLN A 18 13.11 -61.38 80.86
N MET A 19 12.35 -62.46 81.07
CA MET A 19 11.36 -62.91 80.09
C MET A 19 10.26 -61.87 79.89
N ASN A 20 9.75 -61.27 80.97
CA ASN A 20 8.78 -60.18 80.88
C ASN A 20 9.36 -58.95 80.16
N ASP A 21 10.61 -58.57 80.46
CA ASP A 21 11.27 -57.43 79.81
C ASP A 21 11.43 -57.67 78.30
N ILE A 22 11.77 -58.91 77.90
CA ILE A 22 11.87 -59.32 76.49
C ILE A 22 10.50 -59.32 75.81
N GLU A 23 9.45 -59.80 76.48
CA GLU A 23 8.08 -59.79 75.97
C GLU A 23 7.57 -58.35 75.76
N GLU A 24 7.81 -57.44 76.70
CA GLU A 24 7.45 -56.03 76.57
C GLU A 24 8.18 -55.37 75.40
N GLU A 25 9.49 -55.62 75.28
CA GLU A 25 10.30 -55.08 74.19
C GLU A 25 9.88 -55.66 72.82
N ALA A 26 9.51 -56.94 72.76
CA ALA A 26 8.96 -57.56 71.55
C ALA A 26 7.61 -56.95 71.16
N ALA A 27 6.73 -56.68 72.13
CA ALA A 27 5.45 -56.01 71.88
C ALA A 27 5.64 -54.58 71.35
N LYS A 28 6.57 -53.81 71.95
CA LYS A 28 6.92 -52.46 71.46
C LYS A 28 7.44 -52.48 70.02
N ARG A 29 8.37 -53.39 69.72
CA ARG A 29 8.91 -53.55 68.36
C ARG A 29 7.82 -53.95 67.36
N SER A 30 6.93 -54.87 67.71
CA SER A 30 5.83 -55.28 66.85
C SER A 30 4.89 -54.12 66.50
N VAL A 31 4.55 -53.26 67.47
CA VAL A 31 3.75 -52.06 67.22
C VAL A 31 4.48 -51.09 66.30
N GLN A 32 5.78 -50.85 66.54
CA GLN A 32 6.59 -49.97 65.72
C GLN A 32 6.73 -50.46 64.27
N GLU A 33 6.93 -51.77 64.06
CA GLU A 33 6.98 -52.38 62.73
C GLU A 33 5.65 -52.23 62.00
N GLN A 34 4.52 -52.45 62.68
CA GLN A 34 3.20 -52.26 62.09
C GLN A 34 2.93 -50.79 61.69
N MET A 35 3.38 -49.84 62.52
CA MET A 35 3.31 -48.42 62.21
C MET A 35 4.16 -48.07 60.98
N GLN A 36 5.39 -48.61 60.89
CA GLN A 36 6.27 -48.40 59.74
C GLN A 36 5.67 -49.01 58.46
N MET A 37 5.12 -50.22 58.53
CA MET A 37 4.47 -50.88 57.39
C MET A 37 3.30 -50.03 56.86
N THR A 38 2.45 -49.53 57.76
CA THR A 38 1.32 -48.68 57.38
C THR A 38 1.78 -47.36 56.73
N ALA A 39 2.89 -46.78 57.22
CA ALA A 39 3.48 -45.58 56.64
C ALA A 39 4.07 -45.84 55.25
N ILE A 40 4.75 -46.97 55.05
CA ILE A 40 5.29 -47.39 53.76
C ILE A 40 4.14 -47.59 52.75
N ASP A 41 3.09 -48.32 53.12
CA ASP A 41 1.93 -48.56 52.27
C ASP A 41 1.24 -47.25 51.83
N ALA A 42 1.20 -46.25 52.72
CA ALA A 42 0.65 -44.93 52.39
C ALA A 42 1.55 -44.19 51.39
N MET A 43 2.87 -44.17 51.61
CA MET A 43 3.83 -43.53 50.71
C MET A 43 3.88 -44.20 49.34
N GLU A 44 3.74 -45.52 49.26
CA GLU A 44 3.68 -46.25 47.99
C GLU A 44 2.48 -45.81 47.13
N LYS A 45 1.30 -45.65 47.75
CA LYS A 45 0.11 -45.13 47.07
C LYS A 45 0.29 -43.70 46.58
N ASP A 46 0.85 -42.83 47.42
CA ASP A 46 1.14 -41.45 47.02
C ASP A 46 2.13 -41.40 45.85
N LEU A 47 3.14 -42.27 45.85
CA LEU A 47 4.12 -42.37 44.79
C LEU A 47 3.51 -42.88 43.47
N GLU A 48 2.54 -43.79 43.52
CA GLU A 48 1.75 -44.19 42.35
C GLU A 48 0.90 -43.03 41.79
N LEU A 49 0.25 -42.26 42.67
CA LEU A 49 -0.51 -41.07 42.25
C LEU A 49 0.39 -40.04 41.58
N VAL A 50 1.56 -39.76 42.14
CA VAL A 50 2.55 -38.84 41.54
C VAL A 50 3.02 -39.35 40.19
N LYS A 51 3.26 -40.66 40.02
CA LYS A 51 3.64 -41.24 38.73
C LYS A 51 2.55 -41.07 37.68
N LEU A 52 1.29 -41.32 38.03
CA LEU A 52 0.15 -41.14 37.14
C LEU A 52 0.01 -39.68 36.71
N GLU A 53 0.10 -38.76 37.66
CA GLU A 53 -0.01 -37.33 37.38
C GLU A 53 1.16 -36.80 36.54
N THR A 54 2.38 -37.26 36.81
CA THR A 54 3.56 -36.93 36.00
C THR A 54 3.39 -37.38 34.55
N LYS A 55 2.83 -38.59 34.34
CA LYS A 55 2.56 -39.10 32.99
C LYS A 55 1.51 -38.24 32.28
N ARG A 56 0.41 -37.91 32.96
CA ARG A 56 -0.65 -37.04 32.44
C ARG A 56 -0.10 -35.68 32.00
N LEU A 57 0.70 -35.03 32.86
CA LEU A 57 1.34 -33.74 32.56
C LEU A 57 2.32 -33.83 31.38
N SER A 58 3.05 -34.94 31.24
CA SER A 58 3.93 -35.17 30.08
C SER A 58 3.14 -35.23 28.78
N GLU A 59 2.01 -35.94 28.75
CA GLU A 59 1.14 -36.05 27.58
C GLU A 59 0.54 -34.69 27.21
N GLU A 60 0.08 -33.91 28.20
CA GLU A 60 -0.42 -32.54 27.98
C GLU A 60 0.67 -31.60 27.46
N ALA A 61 1.90 -31.71 27.97
CA ALA A 61 3.03 -30.91 27.48
C ALA A 61 3.33 -31.22 26.00
N GLU A 62 3.27 -32.49 25.59
CA GLU A 62 3.45 -32.87 24.17
C GLU A 62 2.33 -32.33 23.28
N GLU A 63 1.08 -32.34 23.74
CA GLU A 63 -0.05 -31.75 23.00
C GLU A 63 0.11 -30.24 22.82
N LEU A 64 0.52 -29.54 23.88
CA LEU A 64 0.81 -28.10 23.82
C LEU A 64 1.95 -27.80 22.85
N VAL A 65 3.00 -28.61 22.82
CA VAL A 65 4.10 -28.46 21.84
C VAL A 65 3.58 -28.62 20.41
N ARG A 66 2.78 -29.66 20.13
CA ARG A 66 2.17 -29.86 18.79
C ARG A 66 1.27 -28.69 18.38
N ALA A 67 0.46 -28.18 19.31
CA ALA A 67 -0.39 -27.01 19.05
C ALA A 67 0.44 -25.75 18.77
N LYS A 68 1.52 -25.53 19.53
CA LYS A 68 2.47 -24.43 19.31
C LYS A 68 3.09 -24.52 17.91
N GLU A 69 3.56 -25.69 17.50
CA GLU A 69 4.15 -25.89 16.17
C GLU A 69 3.17 -25.52 15.04
N GLN A 70 1.91 -25.95 15.17
CA GLN A 70 0.87 -25.61 14.19
C GLN A 70 0.60 -24.10 14.14
N LEU A 71 0.55 -23.42 15.29
CA LEU A 71 0.38 -21.97 15.34
C LEU A 71 1.57 -21.24 14.72
N CYS A 72 2.81 -21.67 15.00
CA CYS A 72 4.01 -21.11 14.40
C CYS A 72 3.99 -21.24 12.88
N PHE A 73 3.59 -22.40 12.35
CA PHE A 73 3.44 -22.58 10.89
C PHE A 73 2.42 -21.58 10.29
N GLN A 74 1.28 -21.39 10.94
CA GLN A 74 0.29 -20.42 10.48
C GLN A 74 0.78 -18.98 10.57
N LEU A 75 1.55 -18.64 11.60
CA LEU A 75 2.10 -17.30 11.80
C LEU A 75 3.08 -16.94 10.69
N VAL A 76 4.03 -17.84 10.37
CA VAL A 76 4.98 -17.65 9.27
C VAL A 76 4.26 -17.45 7.94
N LYS A 77 3.23 -18.25 7.66
CA LYS A 77 2.42 -18.11 6.42
C LYS A 77 1.72 -16.74 6.35
N ARG A 78 1.24 -16.21 7.48
CA ARG A 78 0.63 -14.87 7.54
C ARG A 78 1.68 -13.78 7.32
N GLU A 79 2.86 -13.90 7.92
CA GLU A 79 3.97 -12.95 7.73
C GLU A 79 4.42 -12.89 6.27
N GLU A 80 4.54 -14.04 5.59
CA GLU A 80 4.85 -14.09 4.15
C GLU A 80 3.79 -13.37 3.32
N LYS A 81 2.50 -13.53 3.67
CA LYS A 81 1.42 -12.83 2.98
C LYS A 81 1.46 -11.33 3.23
N ILE A 82 1.76 -10.88 4.45
CA ILE A 82 1.94 -9.45 4.76
C ILE A 82 3.08 -8.87 3.92
N ARG A 83 4.24 -9.53 3.89
CA ARG A 83 5.40 -9.09 3.10
C ARG A 83 5.06 -8.98 1.61
N SER A 84 4.28 -9.93 1.07
CA SER A 84 3.77 -9.87 -0.31
C SER A 84 2.85 -8.67 -0.55
N LEU A 85 2.00 -8.31 0.42
CA LEU A 85 1.11 -7.16 0.28
C LEU A 85 1.86 -5.83 0.42
N GLU A 86 2.89 -5.77 1.26
CA GLU A 86 3.75 -4.59 1.41
C GLU A 86 4.51 -4.27 0.12
N THR A 87 5.01 -5.29 -0.59
CA THR A 87 5.67 -5.08 -1.89
C THR A 87 4.69 -4.63 -2.97
N GLU A 88 3.48 -5.20 -3.00
CA GLU A 88 2.40 -4.76 -3.89
C GLU A 88 2.00 -3.29 -3.60
N LEU A 89 1.86 -2.93 -2.33
CA LEU A 89 1.54 -1.56 -1.91
C LEU A 89 2.62 -0.56 -2.35
N SER A 90 3.90 -0.89 -2.16
CA SER A 90 5.03 -0.06 -2.59
C SER A 90 5.01 0.16 -4.11
N THR A 91 4.79 -0.92 -4.88
CA THR A 91 4.67 -0.87 -6.34
C THR A 91 3.50 0.02 -6.78
N LEU A 92 2.35 -0.11 -6.11
CA LEU A 92 1.17 0.69 -6.41
C LEU A 92 1.40 2.18 -6.09
N SER A 93 2.06 2.48 -4.97
CA SER A 93 2.43 3.85 -4.58
C SER A 93 3.33 4.50 -5.63
N GLN A 94 4.37 3.78 -6.08
CA GLN A 94 5.27 4.27 -7.13
C GLN A 94 4.51 4.53 -8.45
N THR A 95 3.58 3.64 -8.80
CA THR A 95 2.76 3.80 -10.01
C THR A 95 1.85 5.03 -9.91
N LEU A 96 1.28 5.30 -8.73
CA LEU A 96 0.44 6.47 -8.48
C LEU A 96 1.24 7.77 -8.66
N GLU A 97 2.45 7.82 -8.10
CA GLU A 97 3.34 8.99 -8.21
C GLU A 97 3.69 9.29 -9.68
N LEU A 98 4.01 8.26 -10.47
CA LEU A 98 4.27 8.40 -11.90
C LEU A 98 3.04 8.92 -12.65
N LEU A 99 1.84 8.40 -12.37
CA LEU A 99 0.60 8.88 -13.00
C LEU A 99 0.29 10.34 -12.63
N GLN A 100 0.55 10.74 -11.39
CA GLN A 100 0.40 12.13 -10.97
C GLN A 100 1.39 13.04 -11.71
N GLN A 101 2.64 12.61 -11.89
CA GLN A 101 3.63 13.34 -12.67
C GLN A 101 3.23 13.47 -14.15
N GLU A 102 2.76 12.39 -14.77
CA GLU A 102 2.26 12.41 -16.16
C GLU A 102 1.08 13.37 -16.31
N LYS A 103 0.13 13.34 -15.37
CA LYS A 103 -1.01 14.27 -15.36
C LYS A 103 -0.56 15.73 -15.34
N LEU A 104 0.40 16.08 -14.47
CA LEU A 104 0.93 17.45 -14.39
C LEU A 104 1.66 17.86 -15.66
N CYS A 105 2.47 16.97 -16.24
CA CYS A 105 3.17 17.21 -17.51
C CYS A 105 2.18 17.46 -18.66
N VAL A 106 1.15 16.63 -18.77
CA VAL A 106 0.10 16.77 -19.79
C VAL A 106 -0.68 18.06 -19.60
N ALA A 107 -1.05 18.41 -18.37
CA ALA A 107 -1.74 19.67 -18.07
C ALA A 107 -0.92 20.89 -18.51
N ALA A 108 0.40 20.90 -18.23
CA ALA A 108 1.29 21.97 -18.67
C ALA A 108 1.34 22.11 -20.20
N LYS A 109 1.43 20.99 -20.94
CA LYS A 109 1.40 20.98 -22.41
C LYS A 109 0.08 21.52 -22.98
N PHE A 110 -1.05 21.19 -22.34
CA PHE A 110 -2.35 21.74 -22.74
C PHE A 110 -2.45 23.24 -22.51
N GLU A 111 -1.89 23.74 -21.40
CA GLU A 111 -1.87 25.17 -21.11
C GLU A 111 -1.01 25.93 -22.13
N GLU A 112 0.18 25.41 -22.44
CA GLU A 112 1.05 25.97 -23.48
C GLU A 112 0.34 26.05 -24.84
N LYS A 113 -0.34 24.97 -25.23
CA LYS A 113 -1.08 24.91 -26.49
C LYS A 113 -2.28 25.87 -26.50
N ARG A 114 -2.99 26.01 -25.37
CA ARG A 114 -4.07 26.99 -25.22
C ARG A 114 -3.54 28.41 -25.41
N ASN A 115 -2.45 28.76 -24.73
CA ASN A 115 -1.83 30.08 -24.82
C ASN A 115 -1.38 30.40 -26.25
N TYR A 116 -0.81 29.41 -26.96
CA TYR A 116 -0.44 29.55 -28.37
C TYR A 116 -1.65 29.90 -29.26
N TYR A 117 -2.76 29.18 -29.12
CA TYR A 117 -3.97 29.45 -29.91
C TYR A 117 -4.63 30.77 -29.54
N THR A 118 -4.69 31.13 -28.26
CA THR A 118 -5.17 32.44 -27.82
C THR A 118 -4.38 33.55 -28.49
N LYS A 119 -3.04 33.49 -28.45
CA LYS A 119 -2.18 34.48 -29.11
C LYS A 119 -2.40 34.53 -30.62
N THR A 120 -2.51 33.37 -31.27
CA THR A 120 -2.75 33.31 -32.72
C THR A 120 -4.11 33.90 -33.09
N PHE A 121 -5.13 33.67 -32.26
CA PHE A 121 -6.46 34.23 -32.44
C PHE A 121 -6.45 35.75 -32.28
N GLU A 122 -5.81 36.27 -31.22
CA GLU A 122 -5.61 37.70 -30.99
C GLU A 122 -4.88 38.37 -32.18
N ASP A 123 -3.83 37.74 -32.72
CA ASP A 123 -3.10 38.23 -33.89
C ASP A 123 -3.97 38.30 -35.16
N LEU A 124 -4.84 37.31 -35.37
CA LEU A 124 -5.77 37.28 -36.50
C LEU A 124 -6.88 38.33 -36.36
N ASP A 125 -7.42 38.47 -35.17
CA ASP A 125 -8.45 39.47 -34.86
C ASP A 125 -7.90 40.89 -35.06
N ALA A 126 -6.68 41.16 -34.59
CA ALA A 126 -5.99 42.42 -34.83
C ALA A 126 -5.82 42.73 -36.33
N LYS A 127 -5.36 41.76 -37.14
CA LYS A 127 -5.24 41.90 -38.61
C LYS A 127 -6.59 42.10 -39.31
N GLN A 128 -7.65 41.51 -38.77
CA GLN A 128 -9.01 41.72 -39.29
C GLN A 128 -9.49 43.13 -39.00
N GLN A 129 -9.30 43.62 -37.77
CA GLN A 129 -9.67 44.97 -37.38
C GLN A 129 -8.91 46.03 -38.21
N GLU A 130 -7.60 45.85 -38.40
CA GLU A 130 -6.79 46.74 -39.24
C GLU A 130 -7.35 46.85 -40.67
N ARG A 131 -7.76 45.73 -41.27
CA ARG A 131 -8.39 45.73 -42.59
C ARG A 131 -9.75 46.43 -42.59
N GLN A 132 -10.58 46.19 -41.58
CA GLN A 132 -11.86 46.88 -41.43
C GLN A 132 -11.63 48.39 -41.33
N ASP A 133 -10.70 48.84 -40.50
CA ASP A 133 -10.38 50.26 -40.32
C ASP A 133 -9.87 50.89 -41.64
N TRP A 134 -9.00 50.17 -42.37
CA TRP A 134 -8.53 50.59 -43.69
C TRP A 134 -9.67 50.75 -44.70
N PHE A 135 -10.62 49.81 -44.74
CA PHE A 135 -11.82 49.87 -45.59
C PHE A 135 -12.73 51.04 -45.20
N HIS A 136 -12.98 51.25 -43.90
CA HIS A 136 -13.80 52.37 -43.42
C HIS A 136 -13.16 53.72 -43.79
N LYS A 137 -11.85 53.86 -43.64
CA LYS A 137 -11.10 55.06 -44.03
C LYS A 137 -11.26 55.35 -45.54
N HIS A 138 -11.06 54.35 -46.40
CA HIS A 138 -11.19 54.53 -47.85
C HIS A 138 -12.63 54.77 -48.29
N LYS A 139 -13.61 54.13 -47.65
CA LYS A 139 -15.03 54.38 -47.89
C LYS A 139 -15.39 55.84 -47.60
N ILE A 140 -14.91 56.40 -46.48
CA ILE A 140 -15.11 57.82 -46.14
C ILE A 140 -14.44 58.72 -47.19
N SER A 141 -13.20 58.42 -47.60
CA SER A 141 -12.51 59.20 -48.64
C SER A 141 -13.21 59.18 -50.00
N ILE A 142 -13.79 58.06 -50.42
CA ILE A 142 -14.59 57.96 -51.66
C ILE A 142 -15.90 58.75 -51.51
N THR A 143 -16.56 58.69 -50.35
CA THR A 143 -17.81 59.42 -50.10
C THR A 143 -17.58 60.94 -50.15
N GLN A 144 -16.47 61.41 -49.57
CA GLN A 144 -16.06 62.83 -49.62
C GLN A 144 -15.71 63.30 -51.04
N LEU A 145 -15.07 62.46 -51.86
CA LEU A 145 -14.78 62.80 -53.27
C LEU A 145 -16.05 62.88 -54.14
N VAL A 146 -17.09 62.11 -53.81
CA VAL A 146 -18.39 62.16 -54.50
C VAL A 146 -19.21 63.39 -54.09
N GLU A 147 -19.11 63.82 -52.83
CA GLU A 147 -19.69 65.08 -52.35
C GLU A 147 -18.98 66.31 -52.97
N ASP A 148 -17.64 66.31 -53.01
CA ASP A 148 -16.87 67.38 -53.68
C ASP A 148 -17.10 67.45 -55.21
N ALA A 149 -17.40 66.32 -55.85
CA ALA A 149 -17.74 66.26 -57.27
C ALA A 149 -19.18 66.73 -57.58
N THR A 150 -20.10 66.63 -56.60
CA THR A 150 -21.48 67.12 -56.75
C THR A 150 -21.63 68.59 -56.37
N GLU A 151 -20.68 69.18 -55.63
CA GLU A 151 -20.63 70.63 -55.38
C GLU A 151 -19.90 71.44 -56.48
N LYS A 152 -19.24 70.79 -57.45
CA LYS A 152 -18.54 71.45 -58.57
C LYS A 152 -19.23 71.39 -59.93
N GLU A 153 -20.42 70.79 -60.03
CA GLU A 153 -21.27 70.88 -61.22
C GLU A 153 -22.57 71.64 -60.91
N MET A 154 -22.45 72.96 -60.78
CA MET A 154 -23.59 73.85 -60.96
C MET A 154 -23.18 75.09 -61.78
N GLU A 155 -22.71 74.86 -63.01
CA GLU A 155 -22.91 75.83 -64.10
C GLU A 155 -23.04 75.07 -65.43
N CYS A 156 -24.23 75.13 -66.01
CA CYS A 156 -24.63 74.44 -67.23
C CYS A 156 -23.77 74.85 -68.43
N THR A 157 -23.43 73.89 -69.30
CA THR A 157 -23.87 73.97 -70.72
C THR A 157 -23.78 72.62 -71.43
N GLU A 158 -24.74 72.42 -72.33
CA GLU A 158 -25.12 71.22 -73.06
C GLU A 158 -24.03 70.62 -73.96
N GLY A 159 -23.99 69.29 -74.08
CA GLY A 159 -23.62 68.64 -75.34
C GLY A 159 -22.63 67.47 -75.29
N SER A 160 -23.18 66.25 -75.35
CA SER A 160 -22.64 65.04 -76.02
C SER A 160 -21.50 64.21 -75.35
N PRO A 161 -21.61 62.86 -75.34
CA PRO A 161 -20.69 61.97 -74.62
C PRO A 161 -19.48 61.56 -75.47
N ILE A 162 -18.27 61.71 -74.93
CA ILE A 162 -17.04 61.14 -75.51
C ILE A 162 -16.51 60.06 -74.57
N ASN A 163 -16.74 58.80 -74.96
CA ASN A 163 -15.99 57.65 -74.47
C ASN A 163 -14.52 57.82 -74.86
N MET A 164 -13.62 57.90 -73.87
CA MET A 164 -12.17 57.83 -74.12
C MET A 164 -11.53 56.71 -73.30
N THR A 165 -11.61 55.52 -73.88
CA THR A 165 -10.83 54.34 -73.53
C THR A 165 -9.34 54.68 -73.70
N LEU A 166 -8.59 54.83 -72.60
CA LEU A 166 -7.13 54.97 -72.66
C LEU A 166 -6.48 53.60 -72.41
N ALA A 167 -6.25 52.88 -73.51
CA ALA A 167 -5.34 51.75 -73.53
C ALA A 167 -3.91 52.28 -73.43
N THR A 168 -3.25 52.05 -72.29
CA THR A 168 -1.81 52.27 -72.16
C THR A 168 -1.14 50.90 -72.09
N SER A 169 -0.70 50.43 -73.26
CA SER A 169 0.24 49.33 -73.40
C SER A 169 1.63 49.77 -72.90
N VAL A 170 2.06 49.25 -71.75
CA VAL A 170 3.46 49.34 -71.32
C VAL A 170 4.06 47.94 -71.36
N LYS A 171 4.99 47.82 -72.31
CA LYS A 171 6.02 46.80 -72.58
C LYS A 171 6.23 45.74 -71.49
N LEU A 172 5.91 44.48 -71.83
CA LEU A 172 6.55 43.29 -71.29
C LEU A 172 7.92 43.14 -71.97
N ASP A 173 9.00 43.26 -71.22
CA ASP A 173 10.28 42.59 -71.54
C ASP A 173 11.13 42.33 -70.28
N ASP A 174 10.50 42.23 -69.10
CA ASP A 174 11.19 41.96 -67.84
C ASP A 174 10.35 41.06 -66.92
N MET A 175 10.06 39.83 -67.35
CA MET A 175 9.35 38.82 -66.53
C MET A 175 9.91 37.41 -66.77
N GLY A 176 11.23 37.28 -66.89
CA GLY A 176 11.91 35.98 -66.98
C GLY A 176 12.21 35.34 -65.62
N GLU A 177 12.45 36.15 -64.59
CA GLU A 177 12.86 35.68 -63.26
C GLU A 177 11.66 35.52 -62.29
N GLU A 178 10.65 36.39 -62.40
CA GLU A 178 9.52 36.47 -61.46
C GLU A 178 8.55 35.25 -61.54
N ILE A 179 8.46 34.60 -62.71
CA ILE A 179 7.61 33.41 -62.91
C ILE A 179 8.26 32.15 -62.30
N SER A 180 9.60 32.08 -62.29
CA SER A 180 10.37 30.96 -61.74
C SER A 180 10.35 30.96 -60.20
N GLU A 181 10.48 32.12 -59.56
CA GLU A 181 10.42 32.24 -58.11
C GLU A 181 9.02 31.91 -57.55
N ASN A 182 7.95 32.38 -58.21
CA ASN A 182 6.59 32.13 -57.77
C ASN A 182 6.19 30.64 -57.86
N TYR A 183 6.65 29.92 -58.90
CA TYR A 183 6.41 28.47 -59.01
C TYR A 183 7.17 27.67 -57.95
N ASN A 184 8.41 28.06 -57.66
CA ASN A 184 9.21 27.41 -56.61
C ASN A 184 8.65 27.67 -55.21
N ASP A 185 8.15 28.88 -54.93
CA ASP A 185 7.48 29.18 -53.65
C ASP A 185 6.21 28.34 -53.47
N LEU A 186 5.39 28.22 -54.52
CA LEU A 186 4.19 27.38 -54.48
C LEU A 186 4.50 25.90 -54.23
N LEU A 187 5.58 25.40 -54.83
CA LEU A 187 6.05 24.02 -54.65
C LEU A 187 6.50 23.77 -53.20
N VAL A 188 7.26 24.70 -52.62
CA VAL A 188 7.69 24.65 -51.21
C VAL A 188 6.48 24.71 -50.26
N GLN A 189 5.48 25.54 -50.55
CA GLN A 189 4.24 25.58 -49.78
C GLN A 189 3.45 24.27 -49.87
N MET A 190 3.38 23.64 -51.05
CA MET A 190 2.72 22.35 -51.24
C MET A 190 3.43 21.22 -50.49
N GLU A 191 4.77 21.19 -50.52
CA GLU A 191 5.57 20.22 -49.77
C GLU A 191 5.41 20.40 -48.25
N ARG A 192 5.36 21.66 -47.78
CA ARG A 192 5.07 21.98 -46.38
C ARG A 192 3.68 21.50 -45.97
N ALA A 193 2.65 21.81 -46.75
CA ALA A 193 1.28 21.38 -46.48
C ALA A 193 1.14 19.85 -46.48
N LYS A 194 1.87 19.17 -47.35
CA LYS A 194 1.92 17.70 -47.38
C LYS A 194 2.58 17.13 -46.12
N ALA A 195 3.68 17.72 -45.67
CA ALA A 195 4.35 17.34 -44.43
C ALA A 195 3.44 17.56 -43.20
N GLU A 196 2.75 18.71 -43.13
CA GLU A 196 1.77 19.00 -42.06
C GLU A 196 0.60 18.00 -42.06
N LEU A 197 0.12 17.59 -43.24
CA LEU A 197 -0.94 16.60 -43.37
C LEU A 197 -0.49 15.22 -42.86
N ASP A 198 0.74 14.81 -43.18
CA ASP A 198 1.27 13.53 -42.72
C ASP A 198 1.57 13.55 -41.22
N GLU A 199 2.01 14.68 -40.66
CA GLU A 199 2.12 14.89 -39.22
C GLU A 199 0.76 14.81 -38.51
N LEU A 200 -0.29 15.42 -39.10
CA LEU A 200 -1.66 15.33 -38.58
C LEU A 200 -2.19 13.90 -38.60
N LYS A 201 -1.90 13.12 -39.65
CA LYS A 201 -2.27 11.70 -39.71
C LYS A 201 -1.55 10.89 -38.63
N ALA A 202 -0.27 11.16 -38.39
CA ALA A 202 0.49 10.50 -37.31
C ALA A 202 -0.12 10.81 -35.93
N LYS A 203 -0.38 12.09 -35.65
CA LYS A 203 -1.03 12.54 -34.41
C LYS A 203 -2.43 11.93 -34.23
N LYS A 204 -3.20 11.80 -35.31
CA LYS A 204 -4.51 11.14 -35.27
C LYS A 204 -4.39 9.67 -34.82
N SER A 205 -3.48 8.92 -35.41
CA SER A 205 -3.24 7.51 -35.05
C SER A 205 -2.79 7.37 -33.58
N GLU A 206 -1.99 8.30 -33.07
CA GLU A 206 -1.55 8.31 -31.67
C GLU A 206 -2.71 8.57 -30.69
N ILE A 207 -3.59 9.53 -31.02
CA ILE A 207 -4.80 9.80 -30.23
C ILE A 207 -5.73 8.58 -30.23
N GLU A 208 -5.88 7.90 -31.37
CA GLU A 208 -6.74 6.73 -31.50
C GLU A 208 -6.20 5.55 -30.67
N LEU A 209 -4.87 5.36 -30.65
CA LEU A 209 -4.22 4.40 -29.76
C LEU A 209 -4.46 4.74 -28.28
N ALA A 210 -4.26 6.00 -27.89
CA ALA A 210 -4.45 6.46 -26.50
C ALA A 210 -5.90 6.31 -26.04
N SER A 211 -6.87 6.62 -26.92
CA SER A 211 -8.30 6.44 -26.66
C SER A 211 -8.65 4.98 -26.40
N ASN A 212 -8.14 4.06 -27.24
CA ASN A 212 -8.34 2.63 -27.06
C ASN A 212 -7.72 2.11 -25.76
N LYS A 213 -6.52 2.59 -25.40
CA LYS A 213 -5.87 2.24 -24.12
C LYS A 213 -6.67 2.73 -22.91
N SER A 214 -7.19 3.95 -22.95
CA SER A 214 -8.03 4.49 -21.89
C SER A 214 -9.34 3.69 -21.74
N LYS A 215 -9.97 3.33 -22.86
CA LYS A 215 -11.15 2.45 -22.86
C LYS A 215 -10.86 1.11 -22.20
N GLN A 216 -9.72 0.49 -22.52
CA GLN A 216 -9.29 -0.79 -21.92
C GLN A 216 -9.07 -0.66 -20.40
N GLN A 217 -8.44 0.43 -19.94
CA GLN A 217 -8.26 0.68 -18.51
C GLN A 217 -9.60 0.88 -17.79
N PHE A 218 -10.53 1.62 -18.39
CA PHE A 218 -11.86 1.84 -17.84
C PHE A 218 -12.65 0.53 -17.69
N GLU A 219 -12.60 -0.34 -18.71
CA GLU A 219 -13.20 -1.67 -18.66
C GLU A 219 -12.61 -2.52 -17.51
N GLN A 220 -11.29 -2.46 -17.32
CA GLN A 220 -10.63 -3.13 -16.18
C GLN A 220 -11.09 -2.56 -14.83
N PHE A 221 -11.28 -1.26 -14.72
CA PHE A 221 -11.81 -0.63 -13.51
C PHE A 221 -13.24 -1.07 -13.22
N ILE A 222 -14.13 -1.12 -14.23
CA ILE A 222 -15.49 -1.62 -14.06
C ILE A 222 -15.50 -3.07 -13.59
N ASN A 223 -14.67 -3.93 -14.19
CA ASN A 223 -14.57 -5.33 -13.76
C ASN A 223 -14.12 -5.46 -12.29
N LYS A 224 -13.15 -4.65 -11.85
CA LYS A 224 -12.74 -4.59 -10.44
C LYS A 224 -13.85 -4.06 -9.54
N LEU A 225 -14.54 -3.00 -9.95
CA LEU A 225 -15.67 -2.46 -9.21
C LEU A 225 -16.74 -3.54 -9.02
N ASN A 226 -17.01 -4.36 -10.05
CA ASN A 226 -17.97 -5.45 -9.98
C ASN A 226 -17.60 -6.53 -8.94
N THR A 227 -16.31 -6.71 -8.61
CA THR A 227 -15.88 -7.64 -7.56
C THR A 227 -16.08 -7.14 -6.13
N VAL A 228 -16.31 -5.84 -5.94
CA VAL A 228 -16.59 -5.27 -4.62
C VAL A 228 -18.00 -5.70 -4.17
N PRO A 229 -18.17 -6.20 -2.93
CA PRO A 229 -19.47 -6.59 -2.38
C PRO A 229 -20.50 -5.46 -2.47
N LEU A 230 -21.77 -5.82 -2.67
CA LEU A 230 -22.86 -4.87 -2.88
C LEU A 230 -23.06 -3.97 -1.66
N GLU A 231 -22.88 -4.56 -0.48
CA GLU A 231 -22.99 -3.92 0.82
C GLU A 231 -22.00 -2.75 0.96
N VAL A 232 -20.79 -2.91 0.41
CA VAL A 232 -19.76 -1.85 0.42
C VAL A 232 -20.04 -0.76 -0.60
N LYS A 233 -20.70 -1.10 -1.72
CA LYS A 233 -21.11 -0.13 -2.75
C LYS A 233 -22.30 0.72 -2.34
N GLU A 234 -23.17 0.17 -1.50
CA GLU A 234 -24.38 0.82 -1.02
C GLU A 234 -24.16 1.67 0.24
N MET A 235 -23.05 1.45 0.96
CA MET A 235 -22.65 2.30 2.07
C MET A 235 -22.44 3.74 1.61
N ASP A 236 -22.91 4.70 2.41
CA ASP A 236 -22.63 6.10 2.15
C ASP A 236 -21.16 6.43 2.46
N MET A 237 -20.67 7.47 1.79
CA MET A 237 -19.26 7.86 1.85
C MET A 237 -18.79 8.20 3.26
N LYS A 238 -19.69 8.72 4.11
CA LYS A 238 -19.37 9.09 5.48
C LYS A 238 -19.22 7.84 6.36
N SER A 239 -20.13 6.88 6.23
CA SER A 239 -19.98 5.57 6.89
C SER A 239 -18.71 4.85 6.45
N LEU A 240 -18.35 4.91 5.17
CA LEU A 240 -17.11 4.30 4.67
C LEU A 240 -15.85 4.97 5.25
N GLU A 241 -15.86 6.29 5.39
CA GLU A 241 -14.77 7.04 6.06
C GLU A 241 -14.66 6.73 7.55
N GLU A 242 -15.79 6.56 8.24
CA GLU A 242 -15.85 6.19 9.65
C GLU A 242 -15.29 4.78 9.88
N GLU A 243 -15.70 3.79 9.09
CA GLU A 243 -15.17 2.42 9.13
C GLU A 243 -13.66 2.39 8.81
N HIS A 244 -13.22 3.15 7.81
CA HIS A 244 -11.79 3.25 7.50
C HIS A 244 -10.98 3.81 8.68
N LYS A 245 -11.51 4.83 9.38
CA LYS A 245 -10.87 5.36 10.60
C LYS A 245 -10.87 4.36 11.74
N ALA A 246 -11.96 3.62 11.92
CA ALA A 246 -12.04 2.55 12.93
C ALA A 246 -10.98 1.47 12.68
N LEU A 247 -10.86 0.99 11.44
CA LEU A 247 -9.84 0.02 11.04
C LEU A 247 -8.41 0.53 11.25
N LEU A 248 -8.16 1.82 10.99
CA LEU A 248 -6.84 2.43 11.27
C LEU A 248 -6.56 2.49 12.77
N ALA A 249 -7.56 2.76 13.61
CA ALA A 249 -7.42 2.77 15.05
C ALA A 249 -7.16 1.35 15.60
N ASP A 250 -7.90 0.35 15.12
CA ASP A 250 -7.71 -1.04 15.49
C ASP A 250 -6.29 -1.51 15.12
N LYS A 251 -5.83 -1.18 13.90
CA LYS A 251 -4.46 -1.46 13.47
C LYS A 251 -3.42 -0.84 14.42
N ALA A 252 -3.64 0.39 14.88
CA ALA A 252 -2.74 1.03 15.83
C ALA A 252 -2.73 0.28 17.18
N GLY A 253 -3.91 -0.06 17.70
CA GLY A 253 -4.03 -0.85 18.94
C GLY A 253 -3.36 -2.23 18.85
N GLU A 254 -3.53 -2.93 17.73
CA GLU A 254 -2.85 -4.21 17.49
C GLU A 254 -1.32 -4.04 17.45
N THR A 255 -0.82 -2.99 16.81
CA THR A 255 0.63 -2.74 16.80
C THR A 255 1.20 -2.41 18.17
N GLU A 256 0.46 -1.67 19.01
CA GLU A 256 0.86 -1.38 20.39
C GLU A 256 0.87 -2.65 21.24
N TYR A 257 -0.15 -3.51 21.09
CA TYR A 257 -0.21 -4.79 21.78
C TYR A 257 0.95 -5.71 21.40
N LEU A 258 1.26 -5.81 20.10
CA LEU A 258 2.43 -6.56 19.63
C LEU A 258 3.74 -6.01 20.22
N HIS A 259 3.88 -4.69 20.30
CA HIS A 259 5.05 -4.07 20.90
C HIS A 259 5.17 -4.39 22.40
N SER A 260 4.05 -4.40 23.12
CA SER A 260 3.99 -4.79 24.54
C SER A 260 4.40 -6.26 24.75
N LEU A 261 3.89 -7.18 23.92
CA LEU A 261 4.28 -8.59 23.94
C LEU A 261 5.78 -8.76 23.68
N GLN A 262 6.33 -8.05 22.70
CA GLN A 262 7.76 -8.09 22.41
C GLN A 262 8.59 -7.60 23.61
N ALA A 263 8.13 -6.56 24.30
CA ALA A 263 8.78 -6.07 25.52
C ALA A 263 8.75 -7.11 26.64
N GLN A 264 7.62 -7.80 26.85
CA GLN A 264 7.51 -8.89 27.84
C GLN A 264 8.41 -10.08 27.49
N ILE A 265 8.48 -10.47 26.22
CA ILE A 265 9.40 -11.52 25.76
C ILE A 265 10.85 -11.12 26.04
N ASN A 266 11.22 -9.87 25.79
CA ASN A 266 12.57 -9.39 26.08
C ASN A 266 12.89 -9.39 27.59
N GLN A 267 11.90 -9.07 28.44
CA GLN A 267 12.05 -9.18 29.89
C GLN A 267 12.28 -10.62 30.32
N LEU A 268 11.52 -11.58 29.77
CA LEU A 268 11.69 -13.01 30.06
C LEU A 268 13.05 -13.54 29.60
N LYS A 269 13.54 -13.10 28.44
CA LYS A 269 14.89 -13.42 27.94
C LYS A 269 16.01 -12.88 28.83
N ALA A 270 15.78 -11.77 29.52
CA ALA A 270 16.77 -11.18 30.43
C ALA A 270 16.86 -11.90 31.79
N ILE A 271 15.94 -12.82 32.09
CA ILE A 271 15.98 -13.62 33.32
C ILE A 271 16.92 -14.81 33.08
N SER A 272 18.19 -14.65 33.47
CA SER A 272 19.16 -15.73 33.58
C SER A 272 19.51 -15.97 35.05
N HIS A 273 19.41 -17.21 35.54
CA HIS A 273 19.77 -17.54 36.92
C HIS A 273 20.95 -18.51 36.96
N ALA A 274 21.97 -18.17 37.75
CA ALA A 274 23.11 -19.04 37.99
C ALA A 274 22.78 -20.01 39.12
N VAL A 275 22.69 -21.30 38.81
CA VAL A 275 22.42 -22.37 39.78
C VAL A 275 23.74 -23.05 40.11
N LYS A 276 24.13 -23.02 41.40
CA LYS A 276 25.29 -23.75 41.89
C LYS A 276 24.91 -25.19 42.23
N CYS A 277 25.58 -26.13 41.57
CA CYS A 277 25.56 -27.54 41.92
C CYS A 277 26.28 -27.76 43.26
N PRO A 278 25.82 -28.71 44.11
CA PRO A 278 26.55 -29.15 45.29
C PRO A 278 27.98 -29.67 44.99
N CYS A 279 28.23 -30.02 43.73
CA CYS A 279 29.53 -30.42 43.19
C CYS A 279 30.50 -29.26 42.93
N GLY A 280 30.07 -28.00 43.10
CA GLY A 280 30.89 -26.80 42.91
C GLY A 280 30.83 -26.17 41.52
N GLU A 281 30.18 -26.82 40.55
CA GLU A 281 29.95 -26.27 39.21
C GLU A 281 28.75 -25.31 39.19
N GLU A 282 28.85 -24.24 38.42
CA GLU A 282 27.84 -23.18 38.32
C GLU A 282 27.26 -23.18 36.90
N TYR A 283 25.94 -23.36 36.80
CA TYR A 283 25.22 -23.50 35.54
C TYR A 283 24.32 -22.28 35.32
N THR A 284 24.38 -21.66 34.14
CA THR A 284 23.49 -20.54 33.79
C THR A 284 22.23 -21.10 33.14
N VAL A 285 21.08 -20.95 33.80
CA VAL A 285 19.78 -21.36 33.26
C VAL A 285 19.14 -20.16 32.57
N ASN A 286 18.97 -20.26 31.25
CA ASN A 286 18.19 -19.32 30.45
C ASN A 286 16.78 -19.88 30.27
N LEU A 287 15.76 -19.03 30.46
CA LEU A 287 14.35 -19.42 30.37
C LEU A 287 13.83 -19.55 28.92
N MET A 288 14.61 -19.12 27.92
CA MET A 288 14.31 -19.31 26.51
C MET A 288 15.60 -19.58 25.73
N ASP A 289 15.78 -20.83 25.31
CA ASP A 289 16.61 -21.19 24.15
C ASP A 289 15.75 -21.20 22.88
#